data_AF-A0A959B8G4-F1
#
_entry.id   AF-A0A959B8G4-F1
#
_cell.length_a   1.000
_cell.length_b   1.000
_cell.length_c   1.000
_cell.angle_alpha   90.00
_cell.angle_beta   90.00
_cell.angle_gamma   90.00
#
_symmetry.space_group_name_H-M   'P 1'
#
loop_
_entity.id
_entity.type
_entity.pdbx_description
1 polymer ?
#
loop_
_entity_poly.entity_id
_entity_poly.type
_entity_poly.pdbx_seq_one_letter_code
_entity_poly.pdbx_strand_id
1 'polypeptide(L)' 'MVDVKPDEISAILRQQLSGFSSETELEEYGTVLQVGDGIARVYGLNNAQAGELVEFETGVQAIVLNLEEDNVGVVLMGS' A
#
# COMPACT_ATOMS: atom_id res chain seq x y z
N MET A 1 4.16 -36.61 22.75
CA MET A 1 5.19 -35.67 22.26
C MET A 1 4.79 -35.37 20.83
N VAL A 2 4.34 -34.15 20.54
CA VAL A 2 3.86 -33.80 19.19
C VAL A 2 5.10 -33.78 18.29
N ASP A 3 5.14 -34.71 17.35
CA ASP A 3 6.21 -34.84 16.36
C ASP A 3 5.96 -33.77 15.29
N VAL A 4 6.39 -32.55 15.59
CA VAL A 4 6.23 -31.41 14.69
C VAL A 4 7.27 -31.56 13.59
N LYS A 5 6.84 -32.00 12.41
CA LYS A 5 7.73 -32.16 11.26
C LYS A 5 8.27 -30.79 10.84
N PRO A 6 9.60 -30.58 10.85
CA PRO A 6 10.21 -29.31 10.45
C PRO A 6 9.83 -28.89 9.02
N ASP A 7 9.55 -29.87 8.16
CA ASP A 7 9.17 -29.66 6.77
C ASP A 7 7.81 -28.96 6.61
N GLU A 8 6.83 -29.25 7.46
CA GLU A 8 5.52 -28.59 7.42
C GLU A 8 5.61 -27.14 7.89
N ILE A 9 6.37 -26.88 8.96
CA ILE A 9 6.61 -25.50 9.42
C ILE A 9 7.38 -24.72 8.35
N SER A 10 8.38 -25.34 7.71
CA SER A 10 9.14 -24.71 6.63
C SER A 10 8.28 -24.42 5.41
N ALA A 11 7.35 -25.32 5.05
CA ALA A 11 6.40 -25.11 3.97
C ALA A 11 5.42 -23.97 4.28
N ILE A 12 4.89 -23.91 5.50
CA ILE A 12 3.99 -22.82 5.95
C ILE A 12 4.72 -21.47 5.92
N LEU A 13 5.95 -21.40 6.45
CA LEU A 13 6.77 -20.18 6.42
C LEU A 13 7.12 -19.76 4.99
N ARG A 14 7.46 -20.71 4.11
CA ARG A 14 7.70 -20.44 2.68
C ARG A 14 6.45 -19.97 1.97
N GLN A 15 5.27 -20.49 2.32
CA GLN A 15 4.01 -20.09 1.71
C GLN A 15 3.60 -18.68 2.17
N GLN A 16 3.85 -18.32 3.43
CA GLN A 16 3.68 -16.96 3.94
C GLN A 16 4.68 -15.97 3.30
N LEU A 17 5.91 -16.41 3.04
CA LEU A 17 6.92 -15.63 2.31
C LEU A 17 6.65 -15.56 0.79
N SER A 18 5.97 -16.54 0.21
CA SER A 18 5.63 -16.54 -1.22
C SER A 18 4.48 -15.58 -1.53
N GLY A 19 3.69 -15.19 -0.52
CA GLY A 19 2.76 -14.06 -0.59
C GLY A 19 3.44 -12.70 -0.38
N PHE A 20 4.77 -12.65 -0.24
CA PHE A 20 5.55 -11.42 -0.22
C PHE A 20 5.71 -10.89 -1.65
N SER A 21 4.58 -10.61 -2.30
CA SER A 21 4.47 -9.92 -3.59
C SER A 21 4.41 -8.40 -3.39
N SER A 22 5.02 -7.89 -2.33
CA SER A 22 4.84 -6.51 -1.89
C SER A 22 5.37 -5.47 -2.88
N GLU A 23 6.37 -5.77 -3.69
CA GLU A 23 7.02 -4.73 -4.49
C GLU A 23 6.13 -4.25 -5.65
N THR A 24 5.53 -5.17 -6.41
CA THR A 24 4.56 -4.83 -7.47
C THR A 24 3.23 -4.34 -6.91
N GLU A 25 2.82 -4.78 -5.71
CA GLU A 25 1.60 -4.28 -5.06
C GLU A 25 1.78 -2.83 -4.56
N LEU A 26 2.96 -2.47 -4.05
CA LEU A 26 3.25 -1.09 -3.61
C LEU A 26 3.43 -0.09 -4.77
N GLU A 27 3.62 -0.58 -5.99
CA GLU A 27 3.66 0.28 -7.19
C GLU A 27 2.32 0.93 -7.48
N GLU A 28 1.22 0.18 -7.32
CA GLU A 28 -0.15 0.59 -7.69
C GLU A 28 -1.04 0.86 -6.48
N TYR A 29 -0.67 0.36 -5.30
CA TYR A 29 -1.41 0.53 -4.05
C TYR A 29 -0.56 1.21 -3.00
N GLY A 30 -1.21 1.88 -2.05
CA GLY A 30 -0.53 2.56 -0.97
C GLY A 30 -1.31 2.55 0.35
N THR A 31 -0.59 2.81 1.43
CA THR A 31 -1.15 2.88 2.78
C THR A 31 -1.14 4.31 3.27
N VAL A 32 -2.27 4.79 3.78
CA VAL A 32 -2.40 6.14 4.33
C VAL A 32 -1.63 6.24 5.65
N LEU A 33 -0.64 7.13 5.70
CA LEU A 33 0.14 7.41 6.90
C LEU A 33 -0.52 8.50 7.77
N GLN A 34 -1.04 9.54 7.11
CA GLN A 34 -1.61 10.71 7.78
C GLN A 34 -2.66 11.37 6.90
N VAL A 35 -3.69 11.95 7.52
CA VAL A 35 -4.66 12.84 6.87
C VAL A 35 -4.76 14.14 7.66
N GLY A 36 -4.73 15.28 6.96
CA GLY A 36 -4.89 16.60 7.56
C GLY A 36 -5.24 17.65 6.51
N ASP A 37 -6.14 18.58 6.83
CA ASP A 37 -6.58 19.68 5.95
C ASP A 37 -6.98 19.25 4.52
N GLY A 38 -7.58 18.05 4.40
CA GLY A 38 -7.99 17.49 3.11
C GLY A 38 -6.84 16.89 2.28
N ILE A 39 -5.64 16.78 2.83
CA ILE A 39 -4.48 16.13 2.21
C ILE A 39 -4.18 14.84 2.97
N ALA A 40 -4.02 13.74 2.23
CA ALA A 40 -3.53 12.48 2.75
C ALA A 40 -2.10 12.23 2.27
N ARG A 41 -1.24 11.75 3.17
CA ARG A 41 0.09 11.23 2.86
C ARG A 41 0.00 9.72 2.76
N VAL A 42 0.41 9.18 1.62
CA VAL A 42 0.28 7.76 1.30
C VAL A 42 1.67 7.18 1.05
N TYR A 43 2.01 6.07 1.69
CA TYR A 43 3.21 5.30 1.42
C TYR A 43 2.94 4.28 0.31
N GLY A 44 3.84 4.13 -0.66
CA GLY A 44 3.61 3.35 -1.88
C GLY A 44 3.14 4.25 -3.03
N LEU A 45 2.28 3.72 -3.90
CA LEU A 45 1.85 4.41 -5.13
C LEU A 45 3.05 4.85 -6.00
N ASN A 46 4.08 4.01 -6.10
CA ASN A 46 5.35 4.39 -6.74
C ASN A 46 5.20 4.73 -8.24
N ASN A 47 4.18 4.18 -8.91
CA ASN A 47 3.89 4.47 -10.31
C ASN A 47 2.93 5.66 -10.50
N ALA A 48 2.41 6.24 -9.42
CA ALA A 48 1.43 7.32 -9.53
C ALA A 48 2.05 8.59 -10.10
N GLN A 49 1.28 9.27 -10.95
CA GLN A 49 1.71 10.50 -11.60
C GLN A 49 1.05 11.72 -10.97
N ALA A 50 1.76 12.86 -10.99
CA ALA A 50 1.19 14.12 -10.54
C ALA A 50 -0.06 14.47 -11.36
N GLY A 51 -1.17 14.77 -10.68
CA GLY A 51 -2.47 15.03 -11.31
C GLY A 51 -3.29 13.78 -11.63
N GLU A 52 -2.79 12.58 -11.32
CA GLU A 52 -3.55 11.34 -11.45
C GLU A 52 -4.67 11.25 -10.40
N LEU A 53 -5.76 10.57 -10.77
CA LEU A 53 -6.87 10.32 -9.87
C LEU A 53 -6.67 8.97 -9.18
N VAL A 54 -6.70 8.99 -7.85
CA VAL A 54 -6.62 7.79 -7.01
C VAL A 54 -7.92 7.62 -6.24
N GLU A 55 -8.25 6.37 -5.93
CA GLU A 55 -9.46 6.03 -5.20
C GLU A 55 -9.09 5.30 -3.91
N PHE A 56 -9.68 5.75 -2.81
CA PHE A 56 -9.52 5.10 -1.51
C PHE A 56 -10.49 3.93 -1.40
N GLU A 57 -10.19 2.97 -0.52
CA GLU A 57 -11.10 1.83 -0.25
C GLU A 57 -12.50 2.27 0.21
N THR A 58 -12.62 3.50 0.72
CA THR A 58 -13.89 4.12 1.12
C THR A 58 -14.71 4.65 -0.06
N GLY A 59 -14.20 4.61 -1.30
CA GLY A 59 -14.79 5.20 -2.49
C GLY A 59 -14.55 6.70 -2.64
N VAL A 60 -13.76 7.29 -1.74
CA VAL A 60 -13.36 8.71 -1.84
C VAL A 60 -12.31 8.84 -2.94
N GLN A 61 -12.58 9.72 -3.90
CA GLN A 61 -11.62 10.08 -4.94
C GLN A 61 -10.66 11.15 -4.43
N ALA A 62 -9.41 11.09 -4.91
CA ALA A 62 -8.39 12.06 -4.61
C ALA A 62 -7.50 12.30 -5.83
N ILE A 63 -6.79 13.43 -5.84
CA ILE A 63 -5.83 13.76 -6.89
C ILE A 63 -4.42 13.80 -6.30
N VAL A 64 -3.47 13.17 -6.98
CA VAL A 64 -2.06 13.23 -6.64
C VAL A 64 -1.54 14.67 -6.80
N LEU A 65 -1.10 15.26 -5.70
CA LEU A 65 -0.60 16.63 -5.63
C LEU A 65 0.92 16.69 -5.67
N ASN A 66 1.59 15.83 -4.89
CA ASN A 66 3.05 15.82 -4.76
C ASN A 66 3.60 14.39 -4.71
N LEU A 67 4.77 14.17 -5.31
CA LEU A 67 5.50 12.91 -5.30
C LEU A 67 6.81 13.13 -4.51
N GLU A 68 6.89 12.57 -3.30
CA GLU A 68 8.11 12.56 -2.49
C GLU A 68 8.78 11.17 -2.62
N GLU A 69 10.06 11.07 -2.25
CA GLU A 69 10.83 9.81 -2.37
C GLU A 69 10.21 8.66 -1.56
N ASP A 70 9.64 8.99 -0.40
CA ASP A 70 9.09 8.00 0.54
C ASP A 70 7.55 8.02 0.61
N ASN A 71 6.88 9.03 0.04
CA ASN A 71 5.42 9.15 0.14
C ASN A 71 4.81 10.02 -0.96
N VAL A 72 3.53 9.82 -1.21
CA VAL A 72 2.72 10.56 -2.17
C VAL A 72 1.70 11.40 -1.41
N GLY A 73 1.63 12.69 -1.72
CA GLY A 73 0.62 13.59 -1.21
C GLY A 73 -0.59 13.61 -2.14
N VAL A 74 -1.77 13.26 -1.64
CA VAL A 74 -3.03 13.26 -2.41
C VAL A 74 -4.05 14.18 -1.77
N VAL A 75 -4.80 14.93 -2.58
CA VAL A 75 -5.86 15.83 -2.12
C VAL A 75 -7.21 15.13 -2.24
N LEU A 76 -7.95 15.04 -1.14
CA LEU A 76 -9.25 14.37 -1.09
C LEU A 76 -10.31 15.24 -1.78
N MET A 77 -11.08 14.66 -2.70
CA MET A 77 -12.12 15.36 -3.47
C MET A 77 -13.54 15.21 -2.87
N GLY A 78 -13.65 14.89 -1.59
CA GLY A 78 -14.94 14.70 -0.92
C GLY A 78 -14.79 14.33 0.55
N SER A 79 -15.93 14.28 1.24
CA SER A 79 -16.08 13.92 2.66
C SER A 79 -17.03 12.76 2.84
#